data_AF-A0AAU3GDA2-F1
#
_entry.id   AF-A0AAU3GDA2-F1
#
_cell.length_a   1.000
_cell.length_b   1.000
_cell.length_c   1.000
_cell.angle_alpha   90.00
_cell.angle_beta   90.00
_cell.angle_gamma   90.00
#
_symmetry.space_group_name_H-M   'P 1'
#
loop_
_entity.id
_entity.type
_entity.pdbx_description
1 polymer ?
#
loop_
_entity_poly.entity_id
_entity_poly.type
_entity_poly.pdbx_seq_one_letter_code
_entity_poly.pdbx_strand_id
1 'polypeptide(L)'
;MEAREANVRAGYVYVISNVGAFGKDKIGMTRRLEPEDRVRELGDALVPFRFDTHALIFSDDAVGLEGRLHAALNDRRVNRVNLRREFFHATPAEVRDLLEQIAGQHLLEYRDVPEALEWRQSVHTAVGEGEVRV
;
A
#
# COMPACT_ATOMS: atom_id res chain seq x y z
N MET A 1 -11.00 27.18 -2.93
CA MET A 1 -11.66 25.85 -2.88
C MET A 1 -11.84 25.23 -4.27
N GLU A 2 -11.64 25.96 -5.38
CA GLU A 2 -11.95 25.49 -6.75
C GLU A 2 -10.84 24.74 -7.52
N ALA A 3 -9.61 24.62 -7.00
CA ALA A 3 -8.53 23.99 -7.77
C ALA A 3 -8.57 22.44 -7.78
N ARG A 4 -9.38 21.81 -6.91
CA ARG A 4 -9.44 20.34 -6.79
C ARG A 4 -10.35 19.66 -7.80
N GLU A 5 -11.27 20.38 -8.45
CA GLU A 5 -12.31 19.76 -9.29
C GLU A 5 -11.93 19.61 -10.77
N ALA A 6 -10.84 20.21 -11.25
CA ALA A 6 -10.49 20.20 -12.68
C ALA A 6 -9.18 19.48 -13.05
N ASN A 7 -8.41 18.96 -12.09
CA ASN A 7 -7.22 18.19 -12.41
C ASN A 7 -7.51 16.69 -12.32
N VAL A 8 -7.88 16.08 -13.46
CA VAL A 8 -8.16 14.62 -13.56
C VAL A 8 -6.98 13.74 -13.15
N ARG A 9 -5.80 14.32 -12.95
CA ARG A 9 -4.56 13.64 -12.58
C ARG A 9 -4.20 13.76 -11.09
N ALA A 10 -4.82 14.67 -10.35
CA ALA A 10 -4.52 14.88 -8.93
C ALA A 10 -5.13 13.79 -8.04
N GLY A 11 -4.46 13.47 -6.93
CA GLY A 11 -4.93 12.47 -5.98
C GLY A 11 -3.85 12.04 -4.99
N TYR A 12 -4.08 10.91 -4.35
CA TYR A 12 -3.16 10.28 -3.41
C TYR A 12 -2.58 9.01 -4.02
N VAL A 13 -1.26 8.87 -4.00
CA VAL A 13 -0.56 7.60 -4.18
C VAL A 13 -0.40 6.97 -2.80
N TYR A 14 -0.74 5.69 -2.70
CA TYR A 14 -0.60 4.91 -1.47
C TYR A 14 0.36 3.73 -1.65
N VAL A 15 1.06 3.41 -0.57
CA VAL A 15 1.85 2.18 -0.41
C VAL A 15 1.25 1.42 0.76
N ILE A 16 0.79 0.20 0.50
CA ILE A 16 0.09 -0.61 1.51
C ILE A 16 0.61 -2.04 1.48
N SER A 17 0.59 -2.73 2.61
CA SER A 17 0.96 -4.14 2.69
C SER A 17 -0.05 -4.96 3.47
N ASN A 18 -0.02 -6.27 3.27
CA ASN A 18 -0.81 -7.22 4.05
C ASN A 18 0.09 -8.38 4.45
N VAL A 19 0.57 -8.33 5.69
CA VAL A 19 1.52 -9.30 6.25
C VAL A 19 0.98 -10.72 6.17
N GLY A 20 -0.29 -10.92 6.49
CA GLY A 20 -0.89 -12.26 6.54
C GLY A 20 -1.41 -12.80 5.21
N ALA A 21 -1.37 -12.02 4.13
CA ALA A 21 -1.78 -12.47 2.80
C ALA A 21 -0.60 -12.65 1.85
N PHE A 22 0.14 -11.56 1.60
CA PHE A 22 1.16 -11.52 0.55
C PHE A 22 2.56 -11.23 1.09
N GLY A 23 2.67 -10.51 2.22
CA GLY A 23 3.97 -10.04 2.74
C GLY A 23 4.76 -9.20 1.72
N LYS A 24 4.05 -8.54 0.79
CA LYS A 24 4.56 -7.70 -0.30
C LYS A 24 3.71 -6.43 -0.40
N ASP A 25 4.33 -5.40 -0.96
CA ASP A 25 3.71 -4.09 -1.05
C ASP A 25 2.86 -3.96 -2.31
N LYS A 26 1.68 -3.36 -2.14
CA LYS A 26 0.84 -2.85 -3.20
C LYS A 26 1.06 -1.34 -3.31
N ILE A 27 1.25 -0.87 -4.54
CA ILE A 27 1.33 0.55 -4.87
C ILE A 27 0.17 0.88 -5.79
N GLY A 28 -0.58 1.92 -5.47
CA GLY A 28 -1.69 2.37 -6.29
C GLY A 28 -2.05 3.82 -5.97
N MET A 29 -3.15 4.29 -6.57
CA MET A 29 -3.62 5.65 -6.33
C MET A 29 -5.13 5.72 -6.16
N THR A 30 -5.57 6.82 -5.58
CA THR A 30 -6.98 7.16 -5.41
C THR A 30 -7.17 8.67 -5.54
N ARG A 31 -8.30 9.07 -6.13
CA ARG A 31 -8.71 10.47 -6.25
C ARG A 31 -9.72 10.89 -5.19
N ARG A 32 -9.99 9.99 -4.23
CA ARG A 32 -10.89 10.28 -3.11
C ARG A 32 -10.26 11.34 -2.21
N LEU A 33 -11.14 12.13 -1.58
CA LEU A 33 -10.73 13.07 -0.54
C LEU A 33 -10.09 12.32 0.64
N GLU A 34 -10.72 11.21 1.05
CA GLU A 34 -10.26 10.32 2.10
C GLU A 34 -9.61 9.06 1.47
N PRO A 35 -8.27 8.99 1.37
CA PRO A 35 -7.59 7.85 0.75
C PRO A 35 -7.74 6.55 1.53
N GLU A 36 -7.84 6.63 2.86
CA GLU A 36 -8.00 5.49 3.77
C GLU A 36 -9.29 4.69 3.50
N ASP A 37 -10.36 5.33 3.03
CA ASP A 37 -11.57 4.61 2.63
C ASP A 37 -11.32 3.68 1.45
N ARG A 38 -10.45 4.08 0.52
CA ARG A 38 -10.06 3.19 -0.59
C ARG A 38 -9.21 2.04 -0.11
N VAL A 39 -8.29 2.28 0.82
CA VAL A 39 -7.45 1.21 1.41
C VAL A 39 -8.32 0.18 2.12
N ARG A 40 -9.33 0.63 2.88
CA ARG A 40 -10.28 -0.26 3.57
C ARG A 40 -11.07 -1.15 2.61
N GLU A 41 -11.63 -0.58 1.55
CA GLU A 41 -12.34 -1.35 0.51
C GLU A 41 -11.47 -2.42 -0.15
N LEU A 42 -10.18 -2.15 -0.34
CA LEU A 42 -9.26 -3.14 -0.90
C LEU A 42 -9.03 -4.31 0.07
N GLY A 43 -9.03 -4.04 1.38
CA GLY A 43 -8.98 -5.06 2.42
C GLY A 43 -10.23 -5.95 2.44
N ASP A 44 -11.40 -5.37 2.19
CA ASP A 44 -12.67 -6.12 2.17
C ASP A 44 -12.83 -7.00 0.90
N ALA A 45 -11.99 -6.78 -0.13
CA ALA A 45 -12.13 -7.37 -1.45
C ALA A 45 -11.52 -8.78 -1.63
N LEU A 46 -11.54 -9.63 -0.60
CA LEU A 46 -11.08 -11.04 -0.57
C LEU A 46 -9.62 -11.27 -0.14
N VAL A 47 -9.09 -10.49 0.79
CA VAL A 47 -7.83 -10.81 1.49
C VAL A 47 -8.10 -11.22 2.95
N PRO A 48 -7.27 -12.09 3.56
CA PRO A 48 -7.52 -12.63 4.90
C PRO A 48 -7.41 -11.61 6.04
N PHE A 49 -6.74 -10.48 5.82
CA PHE A 49 -6.52 -9.43 6.83
C PHE A 49 -6.65 -8.06 6.17
N ARG A 50 -6.83 -7.01 6.97
CA ARG A 50 -6.74 -5.63 6.45
C ARG A 50 -5.34 -5.26 5.96
N PHE A 51 -5.29 -4.27 5.08
CA PHE A 51 -4.02 -3.65 4.68
C PHE A 51 -3.54 -2.66 5.73
N ASP A 52 -2.23 -2.63 5.95
CA ASP A 52 -1.53 -1.58 6.67
C ASP A 52 -1.07 -0.51 5.68
N THR A 53 -1.30 0.76 6.01
CA THR A 53 -0.78 1.89 5.23
C THR A 53 0.65 2.21 5.64
N HIS A 54 1.54 2.25 4.65
CA HIS A 54 2.94 2.61 4.82
C HIS A 54 3.25 4.03 4.40
N ALA A 55 2.59 4.51 3.35
CA ALA A 55 2.77 5.87 2.89
C ALA A 55 1.52 6.38 2.18
N LEU A 56 1.24 7.66 2.36
CA LEU A 56 0.28 8.44 1.58
C LEU A 56 0.97 9.69 1.05
N ILE A 57 0.91 9.88 -0.26
CA ILE A 57 1.51 11.03 -0.95
C ILE A 57 0.44 11.71 -1.77
N PHE A 58 0.12 12.96 -1.41
CA PHE A 58 -0.68 13.81 -2.29
C PHE A 58 0.18 14.27 -3.47
N SER A 59 -0.38 14.25 -4.68
CA SER A 59 0.26 14.74 -5.89
C SER A 59 -0.76 15.37 -6.81
N ASP A 60 -0.43 16.52 -7.39
CA ASP A 60 -1.22 17.13 -8.47
C ASP A 60 -1.15 16.32 -9.78
N ASP A 61 -0.20 15.39 -9.90
CA ASP A 61 -0.12 14.35 -10.94
C ASP A 61 0.11 12.97 -10.30
N ALA A 62 -0.88 12.50 -9.53
CA ALA A 62 -0.86 11.18 -8.92
C ALA A 62 -0.79 10.05 -9.97
N VAL A 63 -1.43 10.24 -11.13
CA VAL A 63 -1.37 9.28 -12.25
C VAL A 63 0.08 9.15 -12.78
N GLY A 64 0.76 10.26 -13.00
CA GLY A 64 2.15 10.26 -13.47
C GLY A 64 3.13 9.79 -12.40
N LEU A 65 2.89 10.09 -11.12
CA LEU A 65 3.70 9.58 -10.01
C LEU A 65 3.60 8.06 -9.90
N GLU A 66 2.37 7.52 -9.88
CA GLU A 66 2.11 6.09 -9.80
C GLU A 66 2.72 5.33 -11.00
N GLY A 67 2.53 5.84 -12.21
CA GLY A 67 3.11 5.23 -13.42
C GLY A 67 4.64 5.20 -13.38
N ARG A 68 5.30 6.24 -12.86
CA ARG A 68 6.77 6.27 -12.71
C ARG A 68 7.26 5.25 -11.67
N LEU A 69 6.57 5.12 -10.54
CA LEU A 69 6.89 4.09 -9.53
C LEU A 69 6.73 2.68 -10.12
N HIS A 70 5.64 2.44 -10.83
CA HIS A 70 5.37 1.16 -11.49
C HIS A 70 6.40 0.81 -12.55
N ALA A 71 6.88 1.80 -13.31
CA ALA A 71 7.95 1.63 -14.27
C ALA A 71 9.29 1.32 -13.58
N ALA A 72 9.64 2.06 -12.52
CA ALA A 72 10.85 1.85 -11.73
C ALA A 72 10.88 0.49 -11.01
N LEU A 73 9.71 -0.10 -10.74
CA LEU A 73 9.54 -1.38 -10.06
C LEU A 73 9.12 -2.52 -11.00
N ASN A 74 9.18 -2.32 -12.32
CA ASN A 74 8.57 -3.24 -13.28
C ASN A 74 9.19 -4.66 -13.23
N ASP A 75 10.50 -4.75 -13.04
CA ASP A 75 11.25 -6.01 -12.87
C ASP A 75 10.93 -6.73 -11.55
N ARG A 76 10.45 -5.97 -10.56
CA ARG A 76 10.06 -6.43 -9.22
C ARG A 76 8.58 -6.76 -9.08
N ARG A 77 7.78 -6.76 -10.16
CA ARG A 77 6.37 -7.17 -10.11
C ARG A 77 6.22 -8.62 -9.63
N VAL A 78 5.28 -8.84 -8.71
CA VAL A 78 4.88 -10.19 -8.26
C VAL A 78 4.17 -10.92 -9.39
N ASN A 79 3.21 -10.27 -10.07
CA ASN A 79 2.54 -10.82 -11.22
C ASN A 79 3.11 -10.22 -12.52
N ARG A 80 3.91 -11.02 -13.22
CA ARG A 80 4.57 -10.62 -14.49
C ARG A 80 3.70 -10.83 -15.73
N VAL A 81 2.55 -11.49 -15.60
CA VAL A 81 1.63 -11.78 -16.71
C VAL A 81 0.46 -10.81 -16.72
N ASN A 82 -0.20 -10.60 -15.58
CA ASN A 82 -1.29 -9.65 -15.42
C ASN A 82 -0.82 -8.40 -14.69
N LEU A 83 -0.37 -7.42 -15.48
CA LEU A 83 0.22 -6.16 -14.96
C LEU A 83 -0.79 -5.27 -14.21
N ARG A 84 -2.10 -5.52 -14.34
CA ARG A 84 -3.15 -4.87 -13.53
C ARG A 84 -3.10 -5.28 -12.06
N ARG A 85 -2.32 -6.31 -11.70
CA ARG A 85 -2.05 -6.70 -10.31
C ARG A 85 -0.77 -6.02 -9.85
N GLU A 86 -0.93 -4.84 -9.27
CA GLU A 86 0.15 -3.90 -8.92
C GLU A 86 0.80 -4.23 -7.57
N PHE A 87 1.25 -5.47 -7.41
CA PHE A 87 2.02 -5.94 -6.26
C PHE A 87 3.49 -6.06 -6.64
N PHE A 88 4.39 -5.63 -5.75
CA PHE A 88 5.81 -5.53 -6.03
C PHE A 88 6.64 -6.15 -4.91
N HIS A 89 7.76 -6.77 -5.27
CA HIS A 89 8.82 -7.18 -4.37
C HIS A 89 9.69 -5.98 -3.99
N ALA A 90 9.10 -5.06 -3.21
CA ALA A 90 9.76 -3.91 -2.63
C ALA A 90 9.35 -3.79 -1.16
N THR A 91 10.17 -3.09 -0.39
CA THR A 91 9.90 -2.68 0.99
C THR A 91 9.39 -1.24 1.04
N PRO A 92 8.69 -0.83 2.11
CA PRO A 92 8.24 0.55 2.28
C PRO A 92 9.39 1.57 2.22
N ALA A 93 10.53 1.22 2.81
CA ALA A 93 11.76 2.01 2.74
C ALA A 93 12.27 2.20 1.29
N GLU A 94 12.35 1.13 0.49
CA GLU A 94 12.76 1.26 -0.92
C GLU A 94 11.78 2.11 -1.74
N VAL A 95 10.48 2.00 -1.47
CA VAL A 95 9.48 2.83 -2.16
C VAL A 95 9.60 4.29 -1.74
N ARG A 96 9.86 4.58 -0.45
CA ARG A 96 10.15 5.93 0.04
C ARG A 96 11.38 6.52 -0.66
N ASP A 97 12.48 5.78 -0.72
CA ASP A 97 13.72 6.26 -1.35
C ASP A 97 13.50 6.54 -2.85
N LEU A 98 12.70 5.73 -3.54
CA LEU A 98 12.28 6.00 -4.93
C LEU A 98 11.40 7.25 -5.04
N LEU A 99 10.46 7.45 -4.12
CA LEU A 99 9.59 8.64 -4.10
C LEU A 99 10.40 9.93 -3.93
N GLU A 100 11.39 9.92 -3.03
CA GLU A 100 12.30 11.03 -2.81
C GLU A 100 13.08 11.37 -4.10
N GLN A 101 13.60 10.35 -4.80
CA GLN A 101 14.31 10.52 -6.07
C GLN A 101 13.42 11.03 -7.21
N ILE A 102 12.19 10.52 -7.31
CA ILE A 102 11.29 10.75 -8.45
C ILE A 102 10.62 12.12 -8.39
N ALA A 103 10.31 12.59 -7.19
CA ALA A 103 9.35 13.69 -7.06
C ALA A 103 9.77 14.79 -6.07
N GLY A 104 10.77 14.56 -5.21
CA GLY A 104 11.11 15.51 -4.14
C GLY A 104 9.90 15.90 -3.28
N GLN A 105 8.87 15.04 -3.23
CA GLN A 105 7.57 15.32 -2.63
C GLN A 105 7.62 15.13 -1.13
N HIS A 106 6.83 15.91 -0.40
CA HIS A 106 6.65 15.74 1.04
C HIS A 106 5.72 14.55 1.30
N LEU A 107 6.24 13.51 1.95
CA LEU A 107 5.43 12.43 2.51
C LEU A 107 4.49 13.02 3.58
N LEU A 108 3.18 12.80 3.43
CA LEU A 108 2.22 13.20 4.45
C LEU A 108 2.38 12.31 5.68
N GLU A 109 2.51 11.01 5.43
CA GLU A 109 2.69 9.99 6.46
C GLU A 109 3.64 8.92 5.93
N TYR A 110 4.53 8.44 6.81
CA TYR A 110 5.39 7.30 6.53
C TYR A 110 5.47 6.38 7.74
N ARG A 111 5.30 5.08 7.49
CA ARG A 111 5.43 4.02 8.47
C ARG A 111 6.15 2.84 7.82
N ASP A 112 7.33 2.53 8.33
CA ASP A 112 8.13 1.41 7.79
C ASP A 112 7.57 0.06 8.24
N VAL A 113 7.24 -0.07 9.53
CA VAL A 113 6.79 -1.34 10.12
C VAL A 113 5.26 -1.39 10.16
N PRO A 114 4.61 -2.40 9.54
CA PRO A 114 3.15 -2.52 9.59
C PRO A 114 2.69 -2.90 11.01
N GLU A 115 1.49 -2.47 11.40
CA GLU A 115 0.91 -2.87 12.69
C GLU A 115 0.31 -4.27 12.64
N ALA A 116 -0.23 -4.69 11.49
CA ALA A 116 -0.70 -6.05 11.25
C ALA A 116 -1.54 -6.63 12.40
N LEU A 117 -2.41 -5.82 13.02
CA LEU A 117 -3.05 -6.13 14.30
C LEU A 117 -3.83 -7.44 14.25
N GLU A 118 -4.69 -7.59 13.24
CA GLU A 118 -5.52 -8.78 13.04
C GLU A 118 -4.65 -10.03 12.87
N TRP A 119 -3.59 -9.95 12.05
CA TRP A 119 -2.66 -11.07 11.84
C TRP A 119 -1.92 -11.47 13.12
N ARG A 120 -1.37 -10.50 13.86
CA ARG A 120 -0.65 -10.77 15.12
C ARG A 120 -1.57 -11.40 16.15
N GLN A 121 -2.82 -10.94 16.25
CA GLN A 121 -3.84 -11.53 17.11
C GLN A 121 -4.13 -12.98 16.71
N SER A 122 -4.31 -13.27 15.41
CA SER A 122 -4.55 -14.63 14.94
C SER A 122 -3.40 -15.59 15.27
N VAL A 123 -2.15 -15.15 15.12
CA VAL A 123 -0.97 -15.97 15.46
C VAL A 123 -0.87 -16.20 16.97
N HIS A 124 -1.13 -15.19 17.79
CA HIS A 124 -1.08 -15.34 19.25
C HIS A 124 -2.18 -16.25 19.80
N THR A 125 -3.40 -16.19 19.24
CA THR A 125 -4.52 -17.06 19.65
C THR A 125 -4.24 -18.53 19.34
N ALA A 126 -3.60 -18.84 18.19
CA ALA A 126 -3.29 -20.21 17.79
C ALA A 126 -2.28 -20.93 18.72
N VAL A 127 -1.48 -20.19 19.48
CA VAL A 127 -0.47 -20.76 20.39
C VAL A 127 -1.07 -21.19 21.75
N GLY A 128 -2.29 -20.78 22.07
CA GLY A 128 -2.96 -21.07 23.35
C GLY A 128 -3.67 -22.43 23.44
N GLU A 129 -3.82 -23.18 22.36
CA GLU A 129 -4.61 -24.43 22.33
C GLU A 129 -3.77 -25.72 22.42
N GLY A 130 -2.47 -25.61 22.73
CA GLY A 130 -1.53 -26.74 22.80
C GLY A 130 -1.35 -27.41 24.16
N GLU A 131 -1.91 -26.90 25.25
CA GLU A 131 -1.82 -27.52 26.59
C GLU A 131 -3.11 -28.28 26.95
N VAL A 132 -3.39 -29.38 26.24
CA VAL A 132 -4.24 -30.44 26.80
C VAL A 132 -3.32 -31.35 27.63
N ARG A 133 -3.32 -31.12 28.95
CA ARG A 133 -2.69 -32.04 29.90
C ARG A 133 -3.36 -33.41 29.82
N VAL A 134 -2.49 -34.41 29.73
CA VAL A 134 -2.75 -35.87 29.77
C VAL A 134 -3.62 -36.27 30.96
#